data_AF-A0A839ZWU4-F1
#
_entry.id   AF-A0A839ZWU4-F1
#
_cell.length_a   1.000
_cell.length_b   1.000
_cell.length_c   1.000
_cell.angle_alpha   90.00
_cell.angle_beta   90.00
_cell.angle_gamma   90.00
#
_symmetry.space_group_name_H-M   'P 1'
#
loop_
_entity.id
_entity.type
_entity.pdbx_description
1 polymer ?
#
loop_
_entity_poly.entity_id
_entity_poly.type
_entity_poly.pdbx_seq_one_letter_code
_entity_poly.pdbx_strand_id
1 'polypeptide(L)' 'MTLYLRLLDAARDGADWREAVRILFGLDPELDPRRCRLIHDSHLARARWMSDRGYRNLVRDSQRH' A
#
# COMPACT_ATOMS: atom_id res chain seq x y z
N MET A 1 -6.40 -4.66 -7.75
CA MET A 1 -5.08 -4.92 -7.12
C MET A 1 -4.04 -3.82 -7.33
N THR A 2 -4.38 -2.69 -7.96
CA THR A 2 -3.43 -1.58 -8.21
C THR A 2 -3.07 -0.77 -6.97
N LEU A 3 -3.97 -0.63 -6.00
CA LEU A 3 -3.73 0.15 -4.77
C LEU A 3 -2.49 -0.34 -3.99
N TYR A 4 -2.40 -1.64 -3.72
CA TYR A 4 -1.32 -2.19 -2.90
C TYR A 4 0.03 -2.19 -3.60
N LEU A 5 0.06 -2.40 -4.92
CA LEU A 5 1.29 -2.28 -5.71
C LEU A 5 1.79 -0.83 -5.70
N ARG A 6 0.92 0.15 -5.98
CA ARG A 6 1.29 1.57 -5.95
C ARG A 6 1.75 2.03 -4.57
N LEU A 7 1.14 1.51 -3.50
CA LEU A 7 1.55 1.81 -2.14
C LEU A 7 2.93 1.23 -1.80
N LEU A 8 3.26 0.05 -2.32
CA LEU A 8 4.58 -0.56 -2.16
C LEU A 8 5.65 0.18 -2.94
N ASP A 9 5.37 0.56 -4.19
CA ASP A 9 6.29 1.36 -5.02
C ASP A 9 6.55 2.71 -4.37
N ALA A 10 5.51 3.44 -3.95
CA ALA A 10 5.66 4.71 -3.24
C ALA A 10 6.52 4.56 -1.96
N ALA A 11 6.31 3.49 -1.19
CA ALA A 11 7.12 3.23 0.00
C ALA A 11 8.56 2.84 -0.31
N ARG A 12 8.81 2.12 -1.42
CA ARG A 12 10.15 1.75 -1.88
C ARG A 12 10.93 2.97 -2.38
N ASP A 13 10.24 3.86 -3.08
CA ASP A 13 10.82 5.07 -3.67
C ASP A 13 10.94 6.20 -2.62
N GLY A 14 10.54 5.95 -1.37
CA GLY A 14 10.67 6.89 -0.26
C GLY A 14 9.71 8.08 -0.33
N ALA A 15 8.59 7.94 -1.06
CA ALA A 15 7.59 8.99 -1.21
C ALA A 15 6.98 9.40 0.14
N ASP A 16 6.54 10.67 0.24
CA ASP A 16 5.83 11.12 1.44
C ASP A 16 4.51 10.37 1.55
N TRP A 17 4.31 9.71 2.70
CA TRP A 17 3.08 9.04 3.04
C TRP A 17 1.86 9.95 2.87
N ARG A 18 1.98 11.26 3.15
CA ARG A 18 0.88 12.23 3.00
C ARG A 18 0.37 12.31 1.57
N GLU A 19 1.28 12.35 0.61
CA GLU A 19 0.95 12.36 -0.82
C GLU A 19 0.29 11.04 -1.22
N ALA A 20 0.84 9.92 -0.73
CA ALA A 20 0.23 8.61 -0.95
C ALA A 20 -1.20 8.54 -0.38
N VAL A 21 -1.48 9.10 0.82
CA VAL A 21 -2.84 9.06 1.38
C VAL A 21 -3.81 9.92 0.57
N ARG A 22 -3.38 11.09 0.11
CA ARG A 22 -4.19 11.97 -0.76
C ARG A 22 -4.53 11.30 -2.08
N ILE A 23 -3.52 10.80 -2.78
CA ILE A 23 -3.69 10.25 -4.13
C ILE A 23 -4.43 8.90 -4.09
N LEU A 24 -4.08 8.03 -3.15
CA LEU A 24 -4.56 6.64 -3.15
C LEU A 24 -5.86 6.43 -2.36
N PHE A 25 -6.14 7.26 -1.36
CA PHE A 25 -7.30 7.11 -0.48
C PHE A 25 -8.24 8.33 -0.48
N GLY A 26 -7.86 9.43 -1.16
CA GLY A 26 -8.67 10.65 -1.21
C GLY A 26 -8.83 11.34 0.14
N LEU A 27 -7.90 11.11 1.08
CA LEU A 27 -7.95 11.68 2.42
C LEU A 27 -6.99 12.86 2.53
N ASP A 28 -7.38 13.89 3.28
CA ASP A 28 -6.51 15.03 3.55
C ASP A 28 -5.74 14.88 4.89
N PRO A 29 -4.42 14.61 4.83
CA PRO A 29 -3.58 14.49 6.02
C PRO A 29 -3.39 15.79 6.78
N GLU A 30 -3.80 16.95 6.25
CA GLU A 30 -3.74 18.22 7.00
C GLU A 30 -4.96 18.40 7.92
N LEU A 31 -6.11 17.81 7.56
CA LEU A 31 -7.33 17.87 8.37
C LEU A 31 -7.31 16.85 9.52
N ASP A 32 -6.83 15.63 9.26
CA ASP A 32 -6.65 14.61 10.30
C ASP A 32 -5.36 13.79 10.07
N PRO A 33 -4.20 14.35 10.45
CA PRO A 33 -2.90 13.71 10.20
C PRO A 33 -2.78 12.34 10.88
N ARG A 34 -3.31 12.21 12.10
CA ARG A 34 -3.19 10.99 12.90
C ARG A 34 -3.97 9.85 12.25
N ARG A 35 -5.23 10.10 11.89
CA ARG A 35 -6.06 9.08 11.23
C ARG A 35 -5.50 8.71 9.86
N CYS A 36 -5.07 9.69 9.07
CA CYS A 36 -4.47 9.43 7.75
C CYS A 36 -3.20 8.57 7.88
N ARG A 37 -2.37 8.84 8.88
CA ARG A 37 -1.16 8.05 9.14
C ARG A 37 -1.48 6.60 9.52
N LEU A 38 -2.46 6.40 10.40
CA LEU A 38 -2.91 5.06 10.79
C LEU A 38 -3.45 4.26 9.60
N ILE A 39 -4.22 4.91 8.72
CA ILE A 39 -4.75 4.29 7.50
C ILE A 39 -3.60 3.90 6.57
N HIS A 40 -2.66 4.82 6.32
CA HIS A 40 -1.46 4.54 5.52
C HIS A 40 -0.69 3.32 6.06
N ASP A 41 -0.32 3.35 7.34
CA ASP A 41 0.54 2.32 7.94
C ASP A 41 -0.16 0.95 7.96
N SER A 42 -1.47 0.91 8.23
CA SER A 42 -2.26 -0.33 8.20
C SER A 42 -2.34 -0.94 6.80
N HIS A 43 -2.52 -0.12 5.76
CA HIS A 43 -2.56 -0.61 4.38
C HIS A 43 -1.18 -1.02 3.87
N LEU A 44 -0.13 -0.29 4.26
CA LEU A 44 1.24 -0.63 3.90
C LEU A 44 1.67 -1.95 4.55
N ALA A 45 1.33 -2.17 5.82
CA ALA A 45 1.57 -3.44 6.51
C ALA A 45 0.86 -4.61 5.79
N ARG A 46 -0.39 -4.40 5.37
CA ARG A 46 -1.14 -5.41 4.60
C ARG A 46 -0.51 -5.67 3.23
N ALA A 47 -0.11 -4.62 2.51
CA ALA A 47 0.56 -4.73 1.22
C ALA A 47 1.87 -5.53 1.31
N ARG A 48 2.66 -5.27 2.37
CA ARG A 48 3.89 -6.01 2.66
C ARG A 48 3.60 -7.48 2.96
N TRP A 49 2.61 -7.77 3.82
CA TRP A 49 2.23 -9.15 4.13
C TRP A 49 1.74 -9.91 2.89
N MET A 50 0.94 -9.27 2.03
CA MET A 50 0.51 -9.88 0.77
C MET A 50 1.70 -10.13 -0.16
N SER A 51 2.67 -9.23 -0.25
CA SER A 51 3.84 -9.43 -1.12
C SER A 51 4.79 -10.50 -0.61
N ASP A 52 4.97 -10.57 0.71
CA ASP A 52 5.87 -11.50 1.37
C ASP A 52 5.29 -12.94 1.41
N ARG A 53 4.00 -13.08 1.76
CA ARG A 53 3.36 -14.39 2.00
C ARG A 53 2.21 -14.75 1.05
N GLY A 54 1.45 -13.77 0.56
CA GLY A 54 0.18 -14.01 -0.16
C GLY A 54 0.30 -14.12 -1.69
N TYR A 55 1.17 -13.32 -2.31
CA TYR A 55 1.24 -13.15 -3.76
C TYR A 55 2.24 -14.10 -4.42
N ARG A 56 3.30 -14.53 -3.71
CA ARG A 56 4.21 -15.58 -4.21
C ARG A 56 3.49 -16.89 -4.52
N ASN A 57 2.48 -17.26 -3.73
CA ASN A 57 1.70 -18.47 -3.96
C ASN A 57 0.69 -18.28 -5.10
N LEU A 58 -0.02 -17.15 -5.16
CA LEU A 58 -0.96 -16.85 -6.24
C LEU A 58 -0.27 -16.67 -7.61
N VAL A 59 0.88 -15.99 -7.68
CA VAL A 59 1.63 -15.82 -8.95
C VAL A 59 2.27 -17.13 -9.40
N ARG A 60 2.76 -17.96 -8.49
CA ARG A 60 3.27 -19.30 -8.85
C ARG A 60 2.17 -20.21 -9.40
N ASP A 61 0.95 -20.14 -8.87
CA ASP A 61 -0.20 -20.87 -9.43
C ASP A 61 -0.67 -20.28 -10.76
N SER A 62 -0.64 -18.94 -10.90
CA SER A 62 -1.06 -18.25 -12.12
C SER A 62 -0.09 -18.41 -13.31
N GLN A 63 1.18 -18.78 -13.05
CA GLN A 63 2.17 -19.11 -14.08
C GLN A 63 2.22 -20.61 -14.41
N ARG A 64 1.35 -21.40 -13.78
CA ARG A 64 1.22 -22.85 -13.99
C ARG A 64 -0.08 -23.20 -14.70
N HIS A 65 -0.46 -22.39 -15.69
CA HIS A 65 -1.55 -22.66 -16.62
C HIS A 65 -1.16 -22.19 -18.03
#